data_AF-A0A7K1D310-F1
#
_entry.id   AF-A0A7K1D310-F1
#
_cell.length_a   1.000
_cell.length_b   1.000
_cell.length_c   1.000
_cell.angle_alpha   90.00
_cell.angle_beta   90.00
_cell.angle_gamma   90.00
#
_symmetry.space_group_name_H-M   'P 1'
#
loop_
_entity.id
_entity.type
_entity.pdbx_description
1 polymer ?
#
loop_
_entity_poly.entity_id
_entity_poly.type
_entity_poly.pdbx_seq_one_letter_code
_entity_poly.pdbx_strand_id
1 'polypeptide(L)'
;NRGSHFFLALYWAQELAKQTDDPALAAKFAPIAEALTSKQAEIVDELNAVQGKPVDIGGYYMPDDAKVIAAMRPSATFNAIIDAI
;
A
#
# COMPACT_ATOMS: atom_id res chain seq x y z
N ASN A 1 0.29 -10.01 -5.94
CA ASN A 1 -0.96 -9.27 -5.75
C ASN A 1 -0.76 -8.16 -4.71
N ARG A 2 -0.99 -8.37 -3.41
CA ARG A 2 -0.81 -7.31 -2.38
C ARG A 2 0.61 -6.71 -2.34
N GLY A 3 1.63 -7.55 -2.18
CA GLY A 3 3.04 -7.09 -2.15
C GLY A 3 3.49 -6.44 -3.45
N SER A 4 3.08 -6.96 -4.60
CA SER A 4 3.41 -6.35 -5.90
C SER A 4 2.76 -4.97 -6.08
N HIS A 5 1.55 -4.75 -5.55
CA HIS A 5 0.93 -3.42 -5.57
C HIS A 5 1.67 -2.43 -4.68
N PHE A 6 2.17 -2.86 -3.52
CA PHE A 6 3.01 -2.01 -2.67
C PHE A 6 4.28 -1.56 -3.42
N PHE A 7 5.03 -2.47 -4.04
CA PHE A 7 6.22 -2.10 -4.80
C PHE A 7 5.91 -1.20 -6.00
N LEU A 8 4.80 -1.44 -6.70
CA LEU A 8 4.34 -0.54 -7.75
C LEU A 8 4.09 0.87 -7.21
N ALA A 9 3.38 1.01 -6.09
CA ALA A 9 3.12 2.30 -5.47
C ALA A 9 4.41 2.99 -4.99
N LEU A 10 5.34 2.23 -4.38
CA LEU A 10 6.65 2.71 -3.96
C LEU A 10 7.43 3.31 -5.13
N TYR A 11 7.61 2.55 -6.20
CA TYR A 11 8.40 3.00 -7.35
C TYR A 11 7.70 4.14 -8.09
N TRP A 12 6.37 4.11 -8.18
CA TRP A 12 5.63 5.19 -8.80
C TRP A 12 5.77 6.51 -8.02
N ALA A 13 5.65 6.47 -6.70
CA ALA A 13 5.86 7.65 -5.85
C ALA A 13 7.30 8.17 -5.96
N GLN A 14 8.29 7.28 -5.99
CA GLN A 14 9.69 7.66 -6.17
C GLN A 14 9.95 8.36 -7.51
N GLU A 15 9.39 7.86 -8.61
CA GLU A 15 9.55 8.51 -9.93
C GLU A 15 8.79 9.83 -10.03
N LEU A 16 7.59 9.92 -9.44
CA LEU A 16 6.83 11.17 -9.34
C LEU A 16 7.54 12.23 -8.51
N ALA A 17 8.26 11.83 -7.45
CA ALA A 17 9.04 12.73 -6.61
C ALA A 17 10.35 13.22 -7.28
N LYS A 18 10.92 12.43 -8.20
CA LYS A 18 12.20 12.75 -8.87
C LYS A 18 12.05 13.55 -10.15
N GLN A 19 10.91 13.41 -10.86
CA GLN A 19 10.72 14.08 -12.14
C GLN A 19 10.76 15.62 -11.99
N THR A 20 11.06 16.30 -13.10
CA THR A 20 11.26 17.76 -13.15
C THR A 20 10.26 18.50 -14.04
N ASP A 21 9.35 17.78 -14.68
CA ASP A 21 8.35 18.33 -15.61
C ASP A 21 7.23 19.07 -14.85
N ASP A 22 6.91 18.61 -13.63
CA ASP A 22 5.95 19.24 -12.72
C ASP A 22 6.52 19.31 -11.29
N PRO A 23 7.15 20.43 -10.90
CA PRO A 23 7.71 20.60 -9.56
C PRO A 23 6.68 20.52 -8.42
N ALA A 24 5.43 20.90 -8.68
CA ALA A 24 4.38 20.84 -7.65
C ALA A 24 3.97 19.39 -7.38
N LEU A 25 3.87 18.57 -8.43
CA LEU A 25 3.63 17.14 -8.31
C LEU A 25 4.81 16.44 -7.61
N ALA A 26 6.05 16.78 -7.97
CA ALA A 26 7.23 16.26 -7.30
C ALA A 26 7.24 16.58 -5.80
N ALA A 27 6.94 17.82 -5.44
CA ALA A 27 6.85 18.24 -4.04
C ALA A 27 5.73 17.51 -3.28
N LYS A 28 4.57 17.27 -3.92
CA LYS A 28 3.47 16.48 -3.32
C LYS A 28 3.90 15.04 -3.04
N PHE A 29 4.61 14.40 -3.96
CA PHE A 29 4.99 12.99 -3.85
C PHE A 29 6.28 12.72 -3.06
N ALA A 30 7.13 13.73 -2.86
CA ALA A 30 8.35 13.60 -2.06
C ALA A 30 8.12 12.98 -0.65
N PRO A 31 7.22 13.50 0.20
CA PRO A 31 6.99 12.91 1.53
C PRO A 31 6.36 11.51 1.45
N ILE A 32 5.57 11.23 0.41
CA ILE A 32 4.94 9.91 0.19
C ILE A 32 6.02 8.88 -0.16
N ALA A 33 6.93 9.23 -1.09
CA ALA A 33 8.04 8.37 -1.49
C ALA A 33 8.98 8.09 -0.31
N GLU A 34 9.28 9.09 0.51
CA GLU A 34 10.08 8.94 1.72
C GLU A 34 9.41 8.02 2.75
N ALA A 35 8.10 8.21 3.02
CA ALA A 35 7.35 7.38 3.94
C ALA A 35 7.30 5.91 3.49
N LEU A 36 6.99 5.65 2.21
CA LEU A 36 6.96 4.29 1.66
C LEU A 36 8.35 3.62 1.68
N THR A 37 9.40 4.39 1.38
CA THR A 37 10.79 3.89 1.38
C THR A 37 11.26 3.56 2.80
N SER A 38 11.05 4.46 3.76
CA SER A 38 11.48 4.27 5.15
C SER A 38 10.72 3.15 5.86
N LYS A 39 9.45 2.91 5.47
CA LYS A 39 8.57 1.88 6.04
C LYS A 39 8.52 0.59 5.24
N GLN A 40 9.35 0.42 4.21
CA GLN A 40 9.29 -0.71 3.30
C GLN A 40 9.32 -2.07 4.01
N ALA A 41 10.26 -2.28 4.94
CA ALA A 41 10.41 -3.55 5.64
C ALA A 41 9.19 -3.86 6.51
N GLU A 42 8.72 -2.88 7.29
CA GLU A 42 7.53 -2.99 8.14
C GLU A 42 6.28 -3.35 7.32
N ILE A 43 6.06 -2.67 6.19
CA ILE A 43 4.92 -2.97 5.30
C ILE A 43 5.02 -4.38 4.73
N VAL A 44 6.19 -4.81 4.26
CA VAL A 44 6.37 -6.16 3.72
C VAL A 44 6.11 -7.23 4.78
N ASP A 45 6.56 -6.99 6.01
CA ASP A 45 6.32 -7.91 7.14
C ASP A 45 4.83 -8.00 7.49
N GLU A 46 4.13 -6.86 7.56
CA GLU A 46 2.68 -6.82 7.78
C GLU A 46 1.90 -7.59 6.70
N LEU A 47 2.27 -7.39 5.42
CA LEU A 47 1.66 -8.10 4.29
C LEU A 47 1.94 -9.61 4.32
N ASN A 48 3.07 -10.04 4.88
CA ASN A 48 3.46 -11.44 4.97
C ASN A 48 2.90 -12.15 6.21
N ALA A 49 2.73 -11.46 7.33
CA ALA A 49 2.29 -12.03 8.60
C ALA A 49 0.89 -12.67 8.57
N VAL A 50 0.06 -12.29 7.58
CA VAL A 50 -1.29 -12.83 7.36
C VAL A 50 -1.32 -14.05 6.43
N GLN A 51 -0.20 -14.41 5.79
CA GLN A 51 -0.16 -15.53 4.85
C GLN A 51 -0.23 -16.89 5.56
N GLY A 52 -0.72 -17.91 4.86
CA GLY A 52 -0.80 -19.29 5.36
C GLY A 52 -1.96 -19.56 6.33
N LYS A 53 -2.78 -18.55 6.65
CA LYS A 53 -3.93 -18.67 7.54
C LYS A 53 -5.25 -18.64 6.75
N PRO A 54 -6.26 -19.44 7.13
CA PRO A 54 -7.60 -19.28 6.60
C PRO A 54 -8.14 -17.88 6.86
N VAL A 55 -8.88 -17.33 5.90
CA VAL A 55 -9.53 -16.02 6.00
C VAL A 55 -10.99 -16.16 5.58
N ASP A 56 -11.90 -15.69 6.43
CA ASP A 56 -13.32 -15.61 6.11
C ASP A 56 -13.62 -14.27 5.43
N ILE A 57 -14.10 -14.34 4.19
CA ILE A 57 -14.52 -13.17 3.40
C ILE A 57 -16.05 -13.00 3.34
N GLY A 58 -16.82 -13.81 4.08
CA GLY A 58 -18.27 -13.63 4.23
C GLY A 58 -19.13 -14.06 3.04
N GLY A 59 -18.57 -14.75 2.04
CA GLY A 59 -19.30 -15.23 0.86
C GLY A 59 -18.36 -15.68 -0.25
N TYR A 60 -18.90 -16.20 -1.35
CA TYR A 60 -18.11 -16.57 -2.54
C TYR A 60 -18.43 -15.68 -3.74
N TYR A 61 -19.66 -15.73 -4.26
CA TYR A 61 -20.09 -14.89 -5.38
C TYR A 61 -20.40 -13.44 -4.98
N MET A 62 -20.78 -13.23 -3.71
CA MET A 62 -21.05 -11.92 -3.13
C MET A 62 -20.45 -11.92 -1.72
N PRO A 63 -19.13 -11.70 -1.59
CA PRO A 63 -18.48 -11.62 -0.29
C PRO A 63 -18.89 -10.35 0.46
N ASP A 64 -18.57 -10.30 1.75
CA ASP A 64 -18.76 -9.11 2.57
C ASP A 64 -17.62 -8.11 2.31
N ASP A 65 -17.99 -6.89 1.91
CA ASP A 65 -17.02 -5.87 1.53
C ASP A 65 -16.05 -5.52 2.66
N ALA A 66 -16.53 -5.41 3.90
CA ALA A 66 -15.71 -5.06 5.04
C ALA A 66 -14.66 -6.16 5.33
N LYS A 67 -15.07 -7.43 5.26
CA LYS A 67 -14.17 -8.57 5.40
C LYS A 67 -13.14 -8.64 4.28
N VAL A 68 -13.54 -8.40 3.03
CA VAL A 68 -12.62 -8.38 1.88
C VAL A 68 -11.62 -7.24 2.00
N ILE A 69 -12.06 -6.03 2.35
CA ILE A 69 -11.18 -4.88 2.55
C ILE A 69 -10.14 -5.19 3.63
N ALA A 70 -10.58 -5.72 4.78
CA ALA A 70 -9.68 -6.10 5.87
C ALA A 70 -8.66 -7.18 5.43
N ALA A 71 -9.11 -8.20 4.67
CA ALA A 71 -8.24 -9.25 4.16
C ALA A 71 -7.22 -8.76 3.11
N MET A 72 -7.63 -7.80 2.27
CA MET A 72 -6.83 -7.32 1.14
C MET A 72 -5.91 -6.15 1.47
N ARG A 73 -6.25 -5.37 2.51
CA ARG A 73 -5.46 -4.23 3.01
C ARG A 73 -4.94 -4.47 4.44
N PRO A 74 -4.19 -5.55 4.72
CA PRO A 74 -3.82 -5.91 6.09
C PRO A 74 -2.69 -5.05 6.69
N SER A 75 -2.01 -4.23 5.87
CA SER A 75 -0.93 -3.34 6.32
C SER A 75 -1.50 -2.00 6.77
N ALA A 76 -1.60 -1.80 8.08
CA ALA A 76 -2.05 -0.52 8.65
C ALA A 76 -1.09 0.61 8.28
N THR A 77 0.22 0.32 8.26
CA THR A 77 1.26 1.29 7.89
C THR A 77 1.10 1.75 6.44
N PHE A 78 0.89 0.83 5.50
CA PHE A 78 0.68 1.19 4.10
C PHE A 78 -0.64 1.94 3.90
N ASN A 79 -1.71 1.51 4.57
CA ASN A 79 -3.02 2.17 4.48
C ASN A 79 -2.95 3.62 4.95
N ALA A 80 -2.31 3.89 6.10
CA ALA A 80 -2.18 5.23 6.64
C ALA A 80 -1.45 6.19 5.69
N ILE A 81 -0.43 5.71 4.96
CA ILE A 81 0.30 6.52 3.98
C ILE A 81 -0.59 6.84 2.78
N ILE A 82 -1.35 5.87 2.27
CA ILE A 82 -2.22 6.07 1.10
C ILE A 82 -3.43 6.95 1.42
N ASP A 83 -4.03 6.79 2.60
CA ASP A 83 -5.21 7.55 3.01
C ASP A 83 -4.89 9.03 3.34
N ALA A 84 -3.60 9.41 3.43
CA ALA A 84 -3.13 10.76 3.72
C ALA A 84 -2.83 11.62 2.46
N ILE A 85 -3.08 11.10 1.25
CA ILE A 85 -2.77 11.75 -0.06
C ILE A 85 -3.91 12.67 -0.52
#